data_AF-A0A8J5ZZU8-F1
#
_entry.id   AF-A0A8J5ZZU8-F1
#
_cell.length_a   1.000
_cell.length_b   1.000
_cell.length_c   1.000
_cell.angle_alpha   90.00
_cell.angle_beta   90.00
_cell.angle_gamma   90.00
#
_symmetry.space_group_name_H-M   'P 1'
#
loop_
_entity.id
_entity.type
_entity.pdbx_description
1 polymer ?
#
loop_
_entity_poly.entity_id
_entity_poly.type
_entity_poly.pdbx_seq_one_letter_code
_entity_poly.pdbx_strand_id
1 'polypeptide(L)'
;RPVPAAWRGRNGEMLQEESDLSLIIAQIVQKLKGSNLYAQLERQAWTSLQRPEIKLESLKEDIKEFFKISGWEKKLQNAVYSELSVFPLPSHPAAPPEHLKEPLVYMRKAQVGYYSLLILFSHVKLCNSEQKIHIYVRNINYCVKHWIRTSKGSWEKRILKSLNSMCTELSIPLARKRPVGEQKELLNKWNEMGTDEPDLSLFRPVYAPKDFLEVLINLRNPNYENGDSLSFRTHLGLIQVPLKVKDIPELKEFFVELGLTTGQLGIDDSTQVPPELFENEHVRIGQKEQDSAAAQQYVRQGSPTALRAELWALILNISSQPEDILYYEQLKTNVIQHDLLVDSLIYKDVKLTASNDDYYFVFEDYLYQVLLCFSRDTSVLAHFAYNSASPPKSYIR
;
A
#
# COMPACT_ATOMS: atom_id res chain seq x y z
N ARG A 1 56.39 -19.42 6.18
CA ARG A 1 55.67 -18.13 6.28
C ARG A 1 54.33 -18.40 6.97
N PRO A 2 53.98 -17.69 8.05
CA PRO A 2 52.68 -17.88 8.69
C PRO A 2 51.58 -17.22 7.85
N VAL A 3 50.40 -17.83 7.83
CA VAL A 3 49.19 -17.34 7.15
C VAL A 3 48.67 -16.08 7.89
N PRO A 4 48.25 -15.02 7.19
CA PRO A 4 47.78 -13.78 7.81
C PRO A 4 46.59 -13.97 8.77
N ALA A 5 46.61 -13.27 9.90
CA ALA A 5 45.59 -13.32 10.96
C ALA A 5 44.16 -12.97 10.50
N ALA A 6 44.00 -12.32 9.35
CA ALA A 6 42.70 -11.90 8.78
C ALA A 6 41.77 -13.04 8.36
N TRP A 7 42.25 -14.29 8.29
CA TRP A 7 41.43 -15.45 7.93
C TRP A 7 40.90 -16.25 9.12
N ARG A 8 41.25 -15.87 10.35
CA ARG A 8 40.81 -16.58 11.57
C ARG A 8 39.50 -16.04 12.17
N GLY A 9 39.02 -14.88 11.72
CA GLY A 9 37.83 -14.19 12.28
C GLY A 9 36.48 -14.50 11.61
N ARG A 10 36.46 -14.87 10.33
CA ARG A 10 35.20 -15.04 9.56
C ARG A 10 34.29 -16.17 10.05
N ASN A 11 34.86 -17.26 10.58
CA ASN A 11 34.07 -18.35 11.14
C ASN A 11 33.49 -18.00 12.51
N GLY A 12 34.13 -17.09 13.26
CA GLY A 12 33.63 -16.64 14.55
C GLY A 12 32.43 -15.70 14.41
N GLU A 13 32.47 -14.81 13.43
CA GLU A 13 31.38 -13.84 13.16
C GLU A 13 30.10 -14.51 12.65
N MET A 14 30.18 -15.48 11.73
CA MET A 14 29.01 -16.27 11.30
C MET A 14 28.37 -17.07 12.44
N LEU A 15 29.20 -17.67 13.31
CA LEU A 15 28.70 -18.44 14.47
C LEU A 15 28.06 -17.51 15.53
N GLN A 16 28.55 -16.27 15.64
CA GLN A 16 27.98 -15.25 16.51
C GLN A 16 26.61 -14.78 15.99
N GLU A 17 26.48 -14.52 14.68
CA GLU A 17 25.21 -14.12 14.05
C GLU A 17 24.13 -15.21 14.17
N GLU A 18 24.48 -16.48 13.95
CA GLU A 18 23.54 -17.61 14.16
C GLU A 18 23.14 -17.75 15.64
N SER A 19 24.08 -17.51 16.56
CA SER A 19 23.84 -17.51 18.00
C SER A 19 22.90 -16.37 18.43
N ASP A 20 23.12 -15.17 17.89
CA ASP A 20 22.32 -13.97 18.20
C ASP A 20 20.90 -14.08 17.62
N LEU A 21 20.76 -14.60 16.41
CA LEU A 21 19.44 -14.90 15.82
C LEU A 21 18.70 -15.97 16.65
N SER A 22 19.38 -17.02 17.07
CA SER A 22 18.80 -18.07 17.91
C SER A 22 18.34 -17.52 19.27
N LEU A 23 19.09 -16.58 19.84
CA LEU A 23 18.73 -15.90 21.09
C LEU A 23 17.48 -15.01 20.92
N ILE A 24 17.42 -14.23 19.84
CA ILE A 24 16.25 -13.39 19.51
C ILE A 24 15.02 -14.26 19.31
N ILE A 25 15.13 -15.36 18.55
CA ILE A 25 14.03 -16.33 18.36
C ILE A 25 13.56 -16.89 19.71
N ALA A 26 14.49 -17.28 20.59
CA ALA A 26 14.15 -17.81 21.91
C ALA A 26 13.40 -16.78 22.78
N GLN A 27 13.83 -15.50 22.74
CA GLN A 27 13.17 -14.41 23.45
C GLN A 27 11.75 -14.13 22.93
N ILE A 28 11.58 -14.08 21.61
CA ILE A 28 10.26 -13.90 20.99
C ILE A 28 9.33 -15.06 21.36
N VAL A 29 9.80 -16.30 21.24
CA VAL A 29 9.02 -17.48 21.63
C VAL A 29 8.62 -17.44 23.10
N GLN A 30 9.52 -17.03 24.00
CA GLN A 30 9.22 -16.90 25.42
C GLN A 30 8.14 -15.84 25.68
N LYS A 31 8.22 -14.70 25.00
CA LYS A 31 7.25 -13.62 25.14
C LYS A 31 5.88 -14.01 24.58
N LEU A 32 5.84 -14.66 23.41
CA LEU A 32 4.60 -15.19 22.83
C LEU A 32 3.98 -16.26 23.73
N LYS A 33 4.77 -17.17 24.32
CA LYS A 33 4.28 -18.17 25.29
C LYS A 33 3.59 -17.55 26.52
N GLY A 34 4.03 -16.37 26.94
CA GLY A 34 3.39 -15.61 28.03
C GLY A 34 2.13 -14.83 27.62
N SER A 35 1.79 -14.81 26.33
CA SER A 35 0.68 -14.01 25.81
C SER A 35 -0.65 -14.77 25.79
N ASN A 36 -1.77 -14.03 25.75
CA ASN A 36 -3.11 -14.60 25.54
C ASN A 36 -3.21 -15.34 24.18
N LEU A 37 -2.42 -14.93 23.18
CA LEU A 37 -2.40 -15.58 21.87
C LEU A 37 -1.97 -17.05 21.97
N TYR A 38 -0.97 -17.36 22.79
CA TYR A 38 -0.50 -18.74 22.98
C TYR A 38 -1.56 -19.61 23.67
N ALA A 39 -2.25 -19.08 24.68
CA ALA A 39 -3.37 -19.78 25.33
C ALA A 39 -4.54 -20.05 24.35
N GLN A 40 -4.81 -19.13 23.42
CA GLN A 40 -5.81 -19.35 22.37
C GLN A 40 -5.35 -20.38 21.34
N LEU A 41 -4.07 -20.36 20.95
CA LEU A 41 -3.46 -21.34 20.05
C LEU A 41 -3.56 -22.76 20.65
N GLU A 42 -3.25 -22.92 21.93
CA GLU A 42 -3.37 -24.21 22.61
C GLU A 42 -4.82 -24.70 22.61
N ARG A 43 -5.80 -23.84 22.91
CA ARG A 43 -7.22 -24.20 22.86
C ARG A 43 -7.66 -24.65 21.46
N GLN A 44 -7.13 -24.01 20.41
CA GLN A 44 -7.44 -24.38 19.03
C GLN A 44 -6.76 -25.68 18.60
N ALA A 45 -5.51 -25.93 19.03
CA ALA A 45 -4.88 -27.23 18.89
C ALA A 45 -5.75 -28.33 19.54
N TRP A 46 -6.20 -28.11 20.78
CA TRP A 46 -7.08 -29.05 21.48
C TRP A 46 -8.41 -29.30 20.75
N THR A 47 -8.99 -28.24 20.15
CA THR A 47 -10.22 -28.35 19.34
C THR A 47 -9.97 -29.16 18.06
N SER A 48 -8.80 -29.00 17.45
CA SER A 48 -8.43 -29.74 16.24
C SER A 48 -8.33 -31.25 16.51
N LEU A 49 -7.82 -31.66 17.69
CA LEU A 49 -7.70 -33.07 18.09
C LEU A 49 -9.04 -33.80 18.22
N GLN A 50 -10.14 -33.08 18.32
CA GLN A 50 -11.49 -33.65 18.36
C GLN A 50 -12.04 -33.96 16.96
N ARG A 51 -11.32 -33.59 15.89
CA ARG A 51 -11.73 -33.83 14.51
C ARG A 51 -11.31 -35.23 14.04
N PRO A 52 -12.20 -35.96 13.34
CA PRO A 52 -11.93 -37.32 12.86
C PRO A 52 -10.88 -37.37 11.74
N GLU A 53 -10.54 -36.24 11.14
CA GLU A 53 -9.56 -36.10 10.05
C GLU A 53 -8.10 -36.13 10.54
N ILE A 54 -7.85 -35.83 11.82
CA ILE A 54 -6.50 -35.81 12.39
C ILE A 54 -6.11 -37.21 12.82
N LYS A 55 -5.02 -37.72 12.27
CA LYS A 55 -4.52 -39.05 12.62
C LYS A 55 -3.33 -38.94 13.58
N LEU A 56 -3.20 -39.92 14.46
CA LEU A 56 -2.06 -39.97 15.38
C LEU A 56 -0.71 -40.14 14.66
N GLU A 57 -0.72 -40.83 13.51
CA GLU A 57 0.47 -41.09 12.67
C GLU A 57 1.00 -39.85 11.96
N SER A 58 0.13 -38.87 11.66
CA SER A 58 0.45 -37.60 10.97
C SER A 58 0.14 -36.38 11.84
N LEU A 59 0.05 -36.56 13.17
CA LEU A 59 -0.48 -35.57 14.09
C LEU A 59 0.16 -34.18 13.95
N LYS A 60 1.49 -34.14 13.78
CA LYS A 60 2.24 -32.89 13.67
C LYS A 60 1.92 -32.18 12.36
N GLU A 61 1.86 -32.92 11.26
CA GLU A 61 1.57 -32.43 9.92
C GLU A 61 0.10 -31.99 9.81
N ASP A 62 -0.82 -32.77 10.37
CA ASP A 62 -2.26 -32.50 10.37
C ASP A 62 -2.60 -31.26 11.20
N ILE A 63 -1.97 -31.09 12.37
CA ILE A 63 -2.14 -29.87 13.19
C ILE A 63 -1.55 -28.65 12.48
N LYS A 64 -0.41 -28.78 11.79
CA LYS A 64 0.17 -27.69 11.00
C LYS A 64 -0.76 -27.28 9.85
N GLU A 65 -1.27 -28.25 9.10
CA GLU A 65 -2.20 -28.01 8.00
C GLU A 65 -3.52 -27.42 8.52
N PHE A 66 -4.02 -27.89 9.66
CA PHE A 66 -5.16 -27.29 10.35
C PHE A 66 -4.91 -25.81 10.67
N PHE A 67 -3.76 -25.46 11.25
CA PHE A 67 -3.44 -24.06 11.58
C PHE A 67 -3.25 -23.18 10.35
N LYS A 68 -2.77 -23.76 9.25
CA LYS A 68 -2.68 -23.08 7.96
C LYS A 68 -4.06 -22.76 7.40
N ILE A 69 -4.93 -23.77 7.30
CA ILE A 69 -6.30 -23.62 6.77
C ILE A 69 -7.16 -22.72 7.67
N SER A 70 -6.95 -22.76 8.98
CA SER A 70 -7.72 -21.95 9.95
C SER A 70 -7.20 -20.52 10.14
N GLY A 71 -6.19 -20.09 9.37
CA GLY A 71 -5.66 -18.72 9.42
C GLY A 71 -4.76 -18.42 10.63
N TRP A 72 -4.49 -19.41 11.49
CA TRP A 72 -3.64 -19.26 12.67
C TRP A 72 -2.16 -19.06 12.33
N GLU A 73 -1.71 -19.59 11.20
CA GLU A 73 -0.36 -19.34 10.68
C GLU A 73 -0.12 -17.84 10.51
N LYS A 74 -1.04 -17.13 9.84
CA LYS A 74 -0.96 -15.67 9.65
C LYS A 74 -1.04 -14.91 10.96
N LYS A 75 -1.93 -15.33 11.87
CA LYS A 75 -2.06 -14.70 13.19
C LYS A 75 -0.77 -14.79 14.00
N LEU A 76 -0.09 -15.94 13.96
CA LEU A 76 1.21 -16.14 14.58
C LEU A 76 2.31 -15.34 13.87
N GLN A 77 2.32 -15.34 12.54
CA GLN A 77 3.28 -14.58 11.74
C GLN A 77 3.23 -13.08 12.06
N ASN A 78 2.03 -12.49 12.14
CA ASN A 78 1.82 -11.09 12.50
C ASN A 78 2.32 -10.78 13.91
N ALA A 79 2.06 -11.68 14.87
CA ALA A 79 2.53 -11.52 16.24
C ALA A 79 4.07 -11.60 16.34
N VAL A 80 4.69 -12.55 15.63
CA VAL A 80 6.16 -12.66 15.55
C VAL A 80 6.78 -11.41 14.93
N TYR A 81 6.19 -10.87 13.86
CA TYR A 81 6.68 -9.66 13.23
C TYR A 81 6.58 -8.43 14.14
N SER A 82 5.46 -8.28 14.86
CA SER A 82 5.33 -7.21 15.86
C SER A 82 6.44 -7.28 16.89
N GLU A 83 6.84 -8.48 17.31
CA GLU A 83 7.95 -8.66 18.23
C GLU A 83 9.30 -8.37 17.56
N LEU A 84 9.54 -8.87 16.34
CA LEU A 84 10.76 -8.59 15.57
C LEU A 84 10.98 -7.09 15.35
N SER A 85 9.91 -6.31 15.13
CA SER A 85 10.00 -4.86 14.92
C SER A 85 10.53 -4.08 16.14
N VAL A 86 10.52 -4.69 17.33
CA VAL A 86 11.03 -4.10 18.57
C VAL A 86 12.50 -4.45 18.82
N PHE A 87 13.02 -5.50 18.17
CA PHE A 87 14.44 -5.85 18.23
C PHE A 87 15.19 -5.13 17.10
N PRO A 88 16.31 -4.44 17.39
CA PRO A 88 17.14 -3.89 16.34
C PRO A 88 17.62 -5.04 15.45
N LEU A 89 17.30 -4.99 14.15
CA LEU A 89 17.83 -5.93 13.17
C LEU A 89 19.37 -5.90 13.25
N PRO A 90 20.04 -7.07 13.36
CA PRO A 90 21.49 -7.13 13.17
C PRO A 90 21.80 -6.58 11.78
N SER A 91 22.38 -5.38 11.73
CA SER A 91 22.88 -4.81 10.48
C SER A 91 24.24 -5.44 10.22
N HIS A 92 24.39 -6.07 9.05
CA HIS A 92 25.67 -6.64 8.66
C HIS A 92 26.73 -5.52 8.67
N PRO A 93 27.90 -5.69 9.33
CA PRO A 93 28.89 -4.62 9.49
C PRO A 93 29.48 -4.11 8.18
N ALA A 94 29.33 -4.86 7.08
CA ALA A 94 29.69 -4.43 5.71
C ALA A 94 28.48 -4.03 4.84
N ALA A 95 27.27 -3.93 5.41
CA ALA A 95 26.12 -3.39 4.68
C ALA A 95 26.40 -1.92 4.34
N PRO A 96 26.32 -1.52 3.06
CA PRO A 96 26.40 -0.12 2.69
C PRO A 96 25.36 0.69 3.48
N PRO A 97 25.66 1.93 3.93
CA PRO A 97 24.71 2.77 4.67
C PRO A 97 23.35 2.94 3.97
N GLU A 98 23.31 2.81 2.64
CA GLU A 98 22.12 2.83 1.81
C GLU A 98 21.18 1.65 2.04
N HIS A 99 21.68 0.53 2.57
CA HIS A 99 20.91 -0.65 2.96
C HIS A 99 20.43 -0.63 4.41
N LEU A 100 20.94 0.31 5.23
CA LEU A 100 20.47 0.58 6.60
C LEU A 100 19.28 1.55 6.61
N LYS A 101 19.10 2.31 5.53
CA LYS A 101 17.93 3.17 5.33
C LYS A 101 16.70 2.32 5.05
N GLU A 102 15.50 2.83 5.36
CA GLU A 102 14.25 2.26 4.82
C GLU A 102 14.51 2.00 3.33
N PRO A 103 14.45 0.74 2.87
CA PRO A 103 14.95 0.44 1.55
C PRO A 103 14.14 1.29 0.57
N LEU A 104 14.77 1.92 -0.43
CA LEU A 104 14.04 2.58 -1.51
C LEU A 104 13.01 1.63 -2.13
N VAL A 105 13.19 0.33 -1.94
CA VAL A 105 12.21 -0.74 -2.15
C VAL A 105 10.93 -0.51 -1.34
N TYR A 106 10.92 -0.16 -0.05
CA TYR A 106 9.72 0.21 0.72
C TYR A 106 9.02 1.44 0.14
N MET A 107 9.72 2.53 -0.23
CA MET A 107 9.06 3.68 -0.87
C MET A 107 8.57 3.38 -2.29
N ARG A 108 9.34 2.61 -3.07
CA ARG A 108 8.93 2.13 -4.40
C ARG A 108 7.82 1.08 -4.29
N LYS A 109 7.78 0.23 -3.27
CA LYS A 109 6.74 -0.79 -3.02
C LYS A 109 5.50 -0.16 -2.41
N ALA A 110 5.62 0.84 -1.56
CA ALA A 110 4.51 1.71 -1.19
C ALA A 110 3.97 2.30 -2.49
N GLN A 111 4.79 2.94 -3.32
CA GLN A 111 4.36 3.42 -4.63
C GLN A 111 3.72 2.31 -5.50
N VAL A 112 4.28 1.08 -5.56
CA VAL A 112 3.88 -0.11 -6.37
C VAL A 112 2.59 -0.79 -5.87
N GLY A 113 2.44 -1.06 -4.57
CA GLY A 113 1.21 -1.51 -3.93
C GLY A 113 0.12 -0.43 -3.99
N TYR A 114 0.54 0.84 -3.93
CA TYR A 114 -0.28 1.95 -4.36
C TYR A 114 -0.64 1.89 -5.85
N TYR A 115 -0.08 1.10 -6.79
CA TYR A 115 -0.59 1.07 -8.19
C TYR A 115 -1.88 0.25 -8.34
N SER A 116 -2.02 -0.86 -7.60
CA SER A 116 -3.29 -1.61 -7.54
C SER A 116 -4.33 -0.82 -6.75
N LEU A 117 -3.93 -0.26 -5.60
CA LEU A 117 -4.72 0.70 -4.84
C LEU A 117 -4.98 2.00 -5.61
N LEU A 118 -4.07 2.48 -6.46
CA LEU A 118 -4.20 3.66 -7.34
C LEU A 118 -5.18 3.37 -8.43
N ILE A 119 -5.65 2.17 -8.75
CA ILE A 119 -6.73 2.10 -9.76
C ILE A 119 -8.10 2.38 -9.10
N LEU A 120 -8.23 2.08 -7.80
CA LEU A 120 -9.33 2.58 -6.94
C LEU A 120 -9.11 4.05 -6.50
N PHE A 121 -7.89 4.42 -6.12
CA PHE A 121 -7.49 5.75 -5.67
C PHE A 121 -7.17 6.71 -6.81
N SER A 122 -6.88 6.30 -8.04
CA SER A 122 -6.60 7.23 -9.18
C SER A 122 -7.85 7.96 -9.58
N HIS A 123 -9.04 7.44 -9.31
CA HIS A 123 -10.25 8.25 -9.42
C HIS A 123 -10.26 9.44 -8.44
N VAL A 124 -9.53 9.37 -7.32
CA VAL A 124 -9.43 10.44 -6.32
C VAL A 124 -8.09 11.20 -6.36
N LYS A 125 -6.95 10.57 -6.66
CA LYS A 125 -5.63 11.20 -6.82
C LYS A 125 -5.42 11.81 -8.21
N LEU A 126 -6.03 11.31 -9.30
CA LEU A 126 -6.12 12.12 -10.53
C LEU A 126 -7.02 13.35 -10.30
N CYS A 127 -8.03 13.25 -9.44
CA CYS A 127 -8.90 14.39 -9.06
C CYS A 127 -8.22 15.38 -8.10
N ASN A 128 -7.42 14.92 -7.14
CA ASN A 128 -6.70 15.80 -6.21
C ASN A 128 -5.43 16.37 -6.87
N SER A 129 -4.82 15.60 -7.78
CA SER A 129 -3.92 16.19 -8.75
C SER A 129 -4.68 17.14 -9.68
N GLU A 130 -5.95 17.05 -10.05
CA GLU A 130 -6.62 18.17 -10.74
C GLU A 130 -6.58 19.50 -9.93
N GLN A 131 -6.54 19.48 -8.58
CA GLN A 131 -6.34 20.68 -7.75
C GLN A 131 -4.87 21.17 -7.70
N LYS A 132 -3.85 20.30 -7.67
CA LYS A 132 -2.42 20.71 -7.80
C LYS A 132 -2.01 20.98 -9.25
N ILE A 133 -2.52 20.19 -10.17
CA ILE A 133 -2.51 20.39 -11.60
C ILE A 133 -3.30 21.67 -11.90
N HIS A 134 -4.26 22.16 -11.11
CA HIS A 134 -4.80 23.53 -11.29
C HIS A 134 -3.73 24.64 -11.22
N ILE A 135 -2.62 24.40 -10.49
CA ILE A 135 -1.44 25.28 -10.46
C ILE A 135 -0.56 25.09 -11.73
N TYR A 136 -0.59 23.92 -12.37
CA TYR A 136 0.08 23.62 -13.67
C TYR A 136 -0.83 23.70 -14.93
N VAL A 137 -2.15 23.80 -14.76
CA VAL A 137 -3.23 23.69 -15.79
C VAL A 137 -3.60 25.03 -16.37
N ARG A 138 -3.08 26.13 -15.82
CA ARG A 138 -3.21 27.44 -16.48
C ARG A 138 -2.70 27.41 -17.93
N ASN A 139 -1.91 26.41 -18.34
CA ASN A 139 -1.41 26.24 -19.71
C ASN A 139 -1.77 24.90 -20.41
N ILE A 140 -2.70 24.09 -19.88
CA ILE A 140 -3.17 22.90 -20.64
C ILE A 140 -4.33 23.32 -21.54
N ASN A 141 -4.07 23.30 -22.86
CA ASN A 141 -5.03 23.64 -23.91
C ASN A 141 -6.33 22.81 -23.78
N TYR A 142 -7.47 23.41 -24.09
CA TYR A 142 -8.81 22.80 -24.04
C TYR A 142 -8.85 21.43 -24.74
N CYS A 143 -8.13 21.28 -25.86
CA CYS A 143 -8.04 20.04 -26.63
C CYS A 143 -7.41 18.88 -25.83
N VAL A 144 -6.38 19.13 -25.01
CA VAL A 144 -5.74 18.10 -24.17
C VAL A 144 -6.68 17.68 -23.04
N LYS A 145 -7.36 18.64 -22.42
CA LYS A 145 -8.39 18.34 -21.40
C LYS A 145 -9.50 17.47 -21.98
N HIS A 146 -10.06 17.86 -23.13
CA HIS A 146 -11.11 17.09 -23.80
C HIS A 146 -10.65 15.66 -24.15
N TRP A 147 -9.42 15.52 -24.62
CA TRP A 147 -8.85 14.22 -24.99
C TRP A 147 -8.60 13.29 -23.80
N ILE A 148 -8.07 13.78 -22.68
CA ILE A 148 -7.95 13.00 -21.43
C ILE A 148 -9.33 12.51 -21.00
N ARG A 149 -10.36 13.37 -21.11
CA ARG A 149 -11.75 13.03 -20.75
C ARG A 149 -12.30 11.88 -21.60
N THR A 150 -12.13 11.95 -22.91
CA THR A 150 -12.62 10.91 -23.84
C THR A 150 -11.94 9.57 -23.59
N SER A 151 -10.64 9.58 -23.35
CA SER A 151 -9.85 8.38 -23.07
C SER A 151 -10.23 7.73 -21.74
N LYS A 152 -10.42 8.55 -20.70
CA LYS A 152 -10.95 8.09 -19.39
C LYS A 152 -12.33 7.45 -19.54
N GLY A 153 -13.26 8.08 -20.26
CA GLY A 153 -14.60 7.53 -20.47
C GLY A 153 -14.61 6.20 -21.25
N SER A 154 -13.68 6.02 -22.20
CA SER A 154 -13.50 4.75 -22.90
C SER A 154 -13.00 3.64 -21.97
N TRP A 155 -12.04 3.96 -21.09
CA TRP A 155 -11.55 3.01 -20.09
C TRP A 155 -12.64 2.60 -19.11
N GLU A 156 -13.38 3.57 -18.56
CA GLU A 156 -14.49 3.31 -17.63
C GLU A 156 -15.56 2.41 -18.25
N LYS A 157 -15.93 2.63 -19.52
CA LYS A 157 -16.86 1.76 -20.25
C LYS A 157 -16.35 0.32 -20.37
N ARG A 158 -15.04 0.12 -20.60
CA ARG A 158 -14.43 -1.23 -20.67
C ARG A 158 -14.51 -1.93 -19.32
N ILE A 159 -14.12 -1.24 -18.24
CA ILE A 159 -14.20 -1.76 -16.87
C ILE A 159 -15.64 -2.14 -16.52
N LEU A 160 -16.61 -1.27 -16.81
CA LEU A 160 -18.02 -1.55 -16.55
C LEU A 160 -18.56 -2.74 -17.33
N LYS A 161 -18.15 -2.89 -18.61
CA LYS A 161 -18.54 -4.06 -19.41
C LYS A 161 -17.99 -5.35 -18.79
N SER A 162 -16.75 -5.33 -18.31
CA SER A 162 -16.11 -6.46 -17.65
C SER A 162 -16.80 -6.83 -16.32
N LEU A 163 -17.10 -5.84 -15.48
CA LEU A 163 -17.86 -6.04 -14.22
C LEU A 163 -19.25 -6.64 -14.47
N ASN A 164 -20.02 -6.07 -15.40
CA ASN A 164 -21.36 -6.58 -15.73
C ASN A 164 -21.32 -7.99 -16.32
N SER A 165 -20.31 -8.29 -17.15
CA SER A 165 -20.08 -9.64 -17.67
C SER A 165 -19.78 -10.63 -16.53
N MET A 166 -18.94 -10.25 -15.57
CA MET A 166 -18.62 -11.08 -14.40
C MET A 166 -19.86 -11.33 -13.52
N CYS A 167 -20.67 -10.29 -13.25
CA CYS A 167 -21.96 -10.44 -12.55
C CYS A 167 -22.89 -11.45 -13.24
N THR A 168 -22.99 -11.36 -14.57
CA THR A 168 -23.87 -12.23 -15.36
C THR A 168 -23.40 -13.68 -15.32
N GLU A 169 -22.09 -13.90 -15.41
CA GLU A 169 -21.49 -15.23 -15.42
C GLU A 169 -21.56 -15.91 -14.05
N LEU A 170 -21.24 -15.19 -12.98
CA LEU A 170 -21.27 -15.72 -11.62
C LEU A 170 -22.67 -15.72 -11.00
N SER A 171 -23.66 -15.12 -11.68
CA SER A 171 -25.01 -14.90 -11.15
C SER A 171 -25.02 -14.11 -9.82
N ILE A 172 -24.07 -13.17 -9.66
CA ILE A 172 -23.91 -12.34 -8.46
C ILE A 172 -24.38 -10.91 -8.76
N PRO A 173 -25.23 -10.29 -7.93
CA PRO A 173 -25.62 -8.90 -8.11
C PRO A 173 -24.45 -7.95 -7.83
N LEU A 174 -24.43 -6.79 -8.46
CA LEU A 174 -23.43 -5.73 -8.17
C LEU A 174 -23.50 -5.25 -6.72
N ALA A 175 -24.71 -5.24 -6.15
CA ALA A 175 -25.00 -4.82 -4.79
C ALA A 175 -26.21 -5.61 -4.26
N ARG A 176 -26.11 -6.14 -3.04
CA ARG A 176 -27.24 -6.73 -2.31
C ARG A 176 -27.17 -6.40 -0.82
N LYS A 177 -28.30 -6.48 -0.13
CA LYS A 177 -28.29 -6.48 1.34
C LYS A 177 -27.74 -7.81 1.84
N ARG A 178 -26.77 -7.76 2.75
CA ARG A 178 -26.16 -8.94 3.36
C ARG A 178 -27.15 -9.62 4.31
N PRO A 179 -27.33 -10.95 4.28
CA PRO A 179 -28.13 -11.68 5.26
C PRO A 179 -27.63 -11.51 6.70
N VAL A 180 -28.52 -11.57 7.69
CA VAL A 180 -28.18 -11.32 9.12
C VAL A 180 -27.10 -12.26 9.66
N GLY A 181 -27.04 -13.51 9.18
CA GLY A 181 -25.99 -14.47 9.54
C GLY A 181 -24.60 -13.98 9.12
N GLU A 182 -24.45 -13.67 7.83
CA GLU A 182 -23.20 -13.14 7.26
C GLU A 182 -22.81 -11.79 7.92
N GLN A 183 -23.78 -10.94 8.26
CA GLN A 183 -23.51 -9.68 8.99
C GLN A 183 -22.86 -9.94 10.35
N LYS A 184 -23.38 -10.91 11.11
CA LYS A 184 -22.86 -11.27 12.44
C LYS A 184 -21.46 -11.86 12.34
N GLU A 185 -21.21 -12.70 11.33
CA GLU A 185 -19.90 -13.29 11.07
C GLU A 185 -18.86 -12.22 10.75
N LEU A 186 -19.15 -11.33 9.80
CA LEU A 186 -18.24 -10.26 9.41
C LEU A 186 -17.97 -9.28 10.55
N LEU A 187 -19.00 -8.96 11.35
CA LEU A 187 -18.83 -8.08 12.52
C LEU A 187 -17.90 -8.71 13.57
N ASN A 188 -18.05 -10.01 13.84
CA ASN A 188 -17.20 -10.72 14.81
C ASN A 188 -15.74 -10.81 14.34
N LYS A 189 -15.52 -10.88 13.03
CA LYS A 189 -14.20 -11.04 12.41
C LYS A 189 -13.61 -9.74 11.86
N TRP A 190 -14.22 -8.58 12.12
CA TRP A 190 -13.82 -7.31 11.52
C TRP A 190 -12.33 -6.97 11.70
N ASN A 191 -11.74 -7.37 12.84
CA ASN A 191 -10.32 -7.12 13.14
C ASN A 191 -9.39 -8.27 12.73
N GLU A 192 -9.91 -9.34 12.15
CA GLU A 192 -9.16 -10.54 11.76
C GLU A 192 -9.60 -11.03 10.35
N MET A 193 -10.02 -10.11 9.48
CA MET A 193 -10.51 -10.41 8.13
C MET A 193 -9.47 -11.10 7.23
N GLY A 194 -8.18 -10.89 7.48
CA GLY A 194 -7.07 -11.54 6.77
C GLY A 194 -6.93 -13.03 7.07
N THR A 195 -7.54 -13.50 8.17
CA THR A 195 -7.59 -14.93 8.52
C THR A 195 -8.63 -15.70 7.73
N ASP A 196 -9.67 -15.01 7.22
CA ASP A 196 -10.63 -15.62 6.30
C ASP A 196 -10.07 -15.63 4.88
N GLU A 197 -10.11 -16.80 4.26
CA GLU A 197 -9.74 -17.00 2.86
C GLU A 197 -11.02 -17.31 2.06
N PRO A 198 -11.76 -16.28 1.61
CA PRO A 198 -12.87 -16.51 0.69
C PRO A 198 -12.35 -17.16 -0.59
N ASP A 199 -13.12 -18.07 -1.18
CA ASP A 199 -12.79 -18.61 -2.49
C ASP A 199 -13.00 -17.52 -3.55
N LEU A 200 -11.88 -16.98 -4.04
CA LEU A 200 -11.84 -15.93 -5.06
C LEU A 200 -11.40 -16.47 -6.43
N SER A 201 -11.39 -17.79 -6.61
CA SER A 201 -10.94 -18.46 -7.84
C SER A 201 -11.75 -18.01 -9.07
N LEU A 202 -13.06 -17.84 -8.89
CA LEU A 202 -14.01 -17.46 -9.93
C LEU A 202 -13.95 -15.97 -10.32
N PHE A 203 -13.36 -15.12 -9.47
CA PHE A 203 -13.28 -13.67 -9.70
C PHE A 203 -12.08 -13.33 -10.60
N ARG A 204 -12.28 -13.23 -11.91
CA ARG A 204 -11.19 -12.81 -12.81
C ARG A 204 -10.83 -11.32 -12.63
N PRO A 205 -9.60 -10.91 -12.96
CA PRO A 205 -9.24 -9.49 -13.03
C PRO A 205 -10.17 -8.73 -13.99
N VAL A 206 -10.55 -7.50 -13.62
CA VAL A 206 -11.47 -6.68 -14.43
C VAL A 206 -10.79 -6.11 -15.68
N TYR A 207 -9.45 -6.01 -15.64
CA TYR A 207 -8.59 -5.60 -16.75
C TYR A 207 -7.25 -6.35 -16.68
N ALA A 208 -6.59 -6.52 -17.82
CA ALA A 208 -5.19 -6.94 -17.88
C ALA A 208 -4.26 -5.73 -18.08
N PRO A 209 -2.98 -5.80 -17.65
CA PRO A 209 -1.99 -4.75 -17.93
C PRO A 209 -1.86 -4.42 -19.42
N LYS A 210 -2.03 -5.42 -20.30
CA LYS A 210 -2.06 -5.24 -21.75
C LYS A 210 -3.21 -4.33 -22.21
N ASP A 211 -4.39 -4.48 -21.63
CA ASP A 211 -5.56 -3.65 -21.96
C ASP A 211 -5.30 -2.17 -21.62
N PHE A 212 -4.68 -1.93 -20.48
CA PHE A 212 -4.31 -0.58 -20.06
C PHE A 212 -3.23 -0.01 -20.97
N LEU A 213 -2.20 -0.79 -21.29
CA LEU A 213 -1.16 -0.39 -22.25
C LEU A 213 -1.73 -0.08 -23.63
N GLU A 214 -2.68 -0.87 -24.14
CA GLU A 214 -3.38 -0.59 -25.40
C GLU A 214 -4.12 0.75 -25.33
N VAL A 215 -4.78 1.07 -24.23
CA VAL A 215 -5.41 2.40 -24.04
C VAL A 215 -4.35 3.49 -24.09
N LEU A 216 -3.23 3.31 -23.37
CA LEU A 216 -2.14 4.29 -23.34
C LEU A 216 -1.43 4.45 -24.69
N ILE A 217 -1.27 3.39 -25.50
CA ILE A 217 -0.68 3.48 -26.84
C ILE A 217 -1.61 4.23 -27.79
N ASN A 218 -2.92 4.04 -27.64
CA ASN A 218 -3.92 4.72 -28.46
C ASN A 218 -4.19 6.18 -28.05
N LEU A 219 -3.55 6.65 -26.97
CA LEU A 219 -3.53 8.06 -26.60
C LEU A 219 -2.75 8.87 -27.65
N ARG A 220 -3.46 9.47 -28.63
CA ARG A 220 -2.90 10.45 -29.57
C ARG A 220 -3.15 11.89 -29.17
N ASN A 221 -2.09 12.68 -28.98
CA ASN A 221 -2.22 14.10 -28.63
C ASN A 221 -2.85 14.90 -29.80
N PRO A 222 -4.03 15.52 -29.61
CA PRO A 222 -4.71 16.27 -30.68
C PRO A 222 -3.98 17.56 -31.08
N ASN A 223 -3.02 18.05 -30.29
CA ASN A 223 -2.21 19.21 -30.64
C ASN A 223 -1.07 18.88 -31.62
N TYR A 224 -0.85 17.61 -31.92
CA TYR A 224 0.07 17.14 -32.95
C TYR A 224 -0.76 16.50 -34.06
N GLU A 225 -1.29 17.33 -34.96
CA GLU A 225 -1.67 16.81 -36.28
C GLU A 225 -0.38 16.46 -37.04
N ASN A 226 -0.45 15.42 -37.88
CA ASN A 226 0.67 14.78 -38.60
C ASN A 226 1.39 15.70 -39.61
N GLY A 227 1.88 16.87 -39.20
CA GLY A 227 2.46 17.90 -40.06
C GLY A 227 3.97 18.08 -39.93
N ASP A 228 4.57 17.74 -38.79
CA ASP A 228 6.01 17.95 -38.60
C ASP A 228 6.80 16.67 -38.93
N SER A 229 7.74 16.81 -39.87
CA SER A 229 8.62 15.75 -40.35
C SER A 229 9.20 14.91 -39.21
N LEU A 230 9.16 13.58 -39.36
CA LEU A 230 9.72 12.61 -38.43
C LEU A 230 11.15 12.99 -38.02
N SER A 231 11.33 13.51 -36.80
CA SER A 231 12.66 13.68 -36.20
C SER A 231 13.04 12.44 -35.39
N PHE A 232 14.34 12.18 -35.23
CA PHE A 232 14.83 11.06 -34.43
C PHE A 232 14.35 11.08 -32.96
N ARG A 233 13.92 12.25 -32.45
CA ARG A 233 13.43 12.42 -31.07
C ARG A 233 11.98 11.93 -30.87
N THR A 234 11.23 11.73 -31.96
CA THR A 234 9.82 11.29 -31.95
C THR A 234 9.66 9.77 -31.83
N HIS A 235 10.70 9.01 -31.46
CA HIS A 235 10.67 7.53 -31.49
C HIS A 235 11.03 6.82 -30.19
N LEU A 236 11.40 7.53 -29.13
CA LEU A 236 11.77 6.90 -27.86
C LEU A 236 10.53 6.74 -26.97
N GLY A 237 9.78 5.65 -27.19
CA GLY A 237 8.69 5.22 -26.31
C GLY A 237 7.40 4.83 -27.05
N LEU A 238 6.72 3.79 -26.53
CA LEU A 238 5.42 3.30 -27.03
C LEU A 238 4.27 4.29 -26.83
N ILE A 239 4.42 5.25 -25.90
CA ILE A 239 3.41 6.24 -25.53
C ILE A 239 4.03 7.62 -25.70
N GLN A 240 3.47 8.43 -26.61
CA GLN A 240 4.00 9.75 -26.94
C GLN A 240 3.08 10.83 -26.36
N VAL A 241 3.34 11.21 -25.11
CA VAL A 241 2.73 12.40 -24.51
C VAL A 241 3.82 13.46 -24.37
N PRO A 242 4.07 14.29 -25.42
CA PRO A 242 5.04 15.37 -25.31
C PRO A 242 4.49 16.43 -24.36
N LEU A 243 4.93 16.36 -23.11
CA LEU A 243 4.73 17.42 -22.12
C LEU A 243 5.90 18.40 -22.25
N LYS A 244 5.64 19.71 -22.15
CA LYS A 244 6.72 20.68 -21.98
C LYS A 244 7.39 20.39 -20.63
N VAL A 245 8.59 19.84 -20.68
CA VAL A 245 9.42 19.58 -19.49
C VAL A 245 10.40 20.73 -19.31
N LYS A 246 10.73 21.02 -18.05
CA LYS A 246 11.78 21.98 -17.72
C LYS A 246 13.14 21.45 -18.18
N ASP A 247 14.02 22.32 -18.67
CA ASP A 247 15.41 21.95 -18.92
C ASP A 247 16.23 21.86 -17.63
N ILE A 248 17.50 21.42 -17.71
CA ILE A 248 18.34 21.24 -16.51
C ILE A 248 18.54 22.57 -15.74
N PRO A 249 18.84 23.70 -16.37
CA PRO A 249 18.87 25.00 -15.69
C PRO A 249 17.56 25.33 -14.95
N GLU A 250 16.42 25.22 -15.64
CA GLU A 250 15.10 25.48 -15.07
C GLU A 250 14.77 24.52 -13.91
N LEU A 251 15.21 23.25 -13.99
CA LEU A 251 15.07 22.28 -12.90
C LEU A 251 15.94 22.62 -11.70
N LYS A 252 17.19 23.09 -11.92
CA LYS A 252 18.07 23.52 -10.83
C LYS A 252 17.52 24.73 -10.09
N GLU A 253 16.94 25.68 -10.81
CA GLU A 253 16.25 26.82 -10.20
C GLU A 253 14.99 26.37 -9.45
N PHE A 254 14.20 25.48 -10.05
CA PHE A 254 12.97 24.98 -9.45
C PHE A 254 13.20 24.13 -8.19
N PHE A 255 14.28 23.34 -8.15
CA PHE A 255 14.65 22.47 -7.02
C PHE A 255 15.90 22.99 -6.29
N VAL A 256 16.06 24.31 -6.19
CA VAL A 256 17.21 24.94 -5.51
C VAL A 256 17.36 24.48 -4.06
N GLU A 257 16.26 24.13 -3.41
CA GLU A 257 16.19 23.59 -2.04
C GLU A 257 16.82 22.20 -1.88
N LEU A 258 17.00 21.46 -2.97
CA LEU A 258 17.70 20.15 -3.02
C LEU A 258 19.18 20.32 -3.42
N GLY A 259 19.69 21.55 -3.41
CA GLY A 259 21.08 21.85 -3.72
C GLY A 259 22.05 21.21 -2.72
N LEU A 260 23.29 21.00 -3.16
CA LEU A 260 24.37 20.39 -2.34
C LEU A 260 24.74 21.22 -1.09
N THR A 261 24.26 22.46 -0.99
CA THR A 261 24.47 23.35 0.16
C THR A 261 23.45 23.15 1.27
N THR A 262 22.42 22.33 1.04
CA THR A 262 21.32 22.08 1.98
C THR A 262 21.36 20.62 2.39
N GLY A 263 21.45 20.36 3.70
CA GLY A 263 21.42 19.01 4.25
C GLY A 263 20.05 18.35 4.03
N GLN A 264 20.06 17.11 3.55
CA GLN A 264 18.87 16.33 3.24
C GLN A 264 18.80 15.06 4.07
N LEU A 265 17.70 14.92 4.80
CA LEU A 265 17.42 13.74 5.61
C LEU A 265 17.15 12.54 4.71
N GLY A 266 17.82 11.42 4.96
CA GLY A 266 17.80 10.23 4.12
C GLY A 266 18.88 10.22 3.04
N ILE A 267 19.66 11.29 2.87
CA ILE A 267 20.81 11.35 1.95
C ILE A 267 22.09 11.59 2.76
N ASP A 268 22.15 12.72 3.48
CA ASP A 268 23.36 13.22 4.12
C ASP A 268 23.63 12.64 5.52
N ASP A 269 22.67 11.89 6.08
CA ASP A 269 22.75 11.24 7.41
C ASP A 269 23.98 10.33 7.59
N SER A 270 24.60 9.91 6.48
CA SER A 270 25.76 9.01 6.47
C SER A 270 27.11 9.74 6.46
N THR A 271 27.12 11.07 6.33
CA THR A 271 28.34 11.84 6.08
C THR A 271 28.80 12.61 7.32
N GLN A 272 30.00 12.27 7.83
CA GLN A 272 30.89 13.00 8.76
C GLN A 272 30.33 13.59 10.07
N VAL A 273 29.01 13.63 10.27
CA VAL A 273 28.29 14.07 11.46
C VAL A 273 27.67 12.82 12.08
N PRO A 274 27.72 12.64 13.42
CA PRO A 274 26.98 11.57 14.08
C PRO A 274 25.51 11.62 13.63
N PRO A 275 24.96 10.54 13.03
CA PRO A 275 23.61 10.52 12.46
C PRO A 275 22.55 11.00 13.45
N GLU A 276 22.74 10.66 14.72
CA GLU A 276 21.89 11.07 15.84
C GLU A 276 21.79 12.59 15.99
N LEU A 277 22.87 13.36 15.78
CA LEU A 277 22.84 14.82 15.94
C LEU A 277 22.11 15.50 14.78
N PHE A 278 22.28 15.00 13.56
CA PHE A 278 21.61 15.53 12.38
C PHE A 278 20.11 15.22 12.40
N GLU A 279 19.74 13.95 12.66
CA GLU A 279 18.34 13.54 12.74
C GLU A 279 17.61 14.23 13.90
N ASN A 280 18.23 14.36 15.08
CA ASN A 280 17.61 15.04 16.23
C ASN A 280 17.32 16.52 15.96
N GLU A 281 18.17 17.22 15.20
CA GLU A 281 17.89 18.60 14.83
C GLU A 281 16.69 18.70 13.87
N HIS A 282 16.60 17.80 12.88
CA HIS A 282 15.42 17.71 12.02
C HIS A 282 14.16 17.40 12.83
N VAL A 283 14.20 16.45 13.78
CA VAL A 283 13.06 16.19 14.67
C VAL A 283 12.66 17.45 15.45
N ARG A 284 13.62 18.17 16.02
CA ARG A 284 13.35 19.40 16.79
C ARG A 284 12.72 20.52 15.93
N ILE A 285 13.14 20.63 14.67
CA ILE A 285 12.57 21.61 13.72
C ILE A 285 11.17 21.17 13.31
N GLY A 286 11.00 19.91 12.88
CA GLY A 286 9.72 19.38 12.41
C GLY A 286 8.61 19.40 13.47
N GLN A 287 8.94 19.27 14.75
CA GLN A 287 7.97 19.40 15.85
C GLN A 287 7.33 20.80 15.96
N LYS A 288 7.95 21.83 15.39
CA LYS A 288 7.44 23.20 15.42
C LYS A 288 6.42 23.47 14.31
N GLU A 289 6.27 22.57 13.36
CA GLU A 289 5.31 22.70 12.26
C GLU A 289 3.88 22.55 12.80
N GLN A 290 3.02 23.54 12.51
CA GLN A 290 1.65 23.59 13.04
C GLN A 290 0.59 23.73 11.94
N ASP A 291 0.98 23.97 10.69
CA ASP A 291 0.07 24.09 9.55
C ASP A 291 0.53 23.27 8.34
N SER A 292 -0.43 22.92 7.47
CA SER A 292 -0.21 22.07 6.30
C SER A 292 0.80 22.65 5.30
N ALA A 293 0.85 23.97 5.13
CA ALA A 293 1.72 24.60 4.15
C ALA A 293 3.18 24.57 4.63
N ALA A 294 3.41 24.88 5.90
CA ALA A 294 4.73 24.84 6.52
C ALA A 294 5.27 23.39 6.56
N ALA A 295 4.44 22.43 6.97
CA ALA A 295 4.79 21.00 6.92
C ALA A 295 5.14 20.52 5.50
N GLN A 296 4.41 20.97 4.47
CA GLN A 296 4.72 20.67 3.07
C GLN A 296 6.07 21.26 2.61
N GLN A 297 6.49 22.41 3.14
CA GLN A 297 7.81 22.97 2.84
C GLN A 297 8.90 22.18 3.55
N TYR A 298 8.68 21.87 4.84
CA TYR A 298 9.61 21.13 5.67
C TYR A 298 9.96 19.75 5.08
N VAL A 299 8.97 18.95 4.69
CA VAL A 299 9.21 17.57 4.23
C VAL A 299 9.92 17.46 2.88
N ARG A 300 10.12 18.58 2.15
CA ARG A 300 10.84 18.58 0.85
C ARG A 300 12.30 18.16 0.99
N GLN A 301 12.90 18.39 2.16
CA GLN A 301 14.27 18.00 2.49
C GLN A 301 14.33 16.65 3.23
N GLY A 302 13.22 15.92 3.27
CA GLY A 302 13.08 14.67 4.00
C GLY A 302 12.20 14.82 5.25
N SER A 303 11.66 13.69 5.72
CA SER A 303 10.80 13.62 6.90
C SER A 303 11.42 12.63 7.89
N PRO A 304 11.67 13.01 9.15
CA PRO A 304 12.09 12.05 10.17
C PRO A 304 11.05 10.94 10.35
N THR A 305 11.51 9.72 10.62
CA THR A 305 10.62 8.57 10.81
C THR A 305 9.70 8.78 12.02
N ALA A 306 10.23 9.31 13.12
CA ALA A 306 9.47 9.59 14.34
C ALA A 306 8.32 10.59 14.15
N LEU A 307 8.44 11.53 13.21
CA LEU A 307 7.43 12.57 12.96
C LEU A 307 6.56 12.30 11.72
N ARG A 308 6.83 11.22 10.98
CA ARG A 308 6.22 10.99 9.67
C ARG A 308 4.70 10.90 9.77
N ALA A 309 4.16 10.20 10.76
CA ALA A 309 2.71 10.10 10.95
C ALA A 309 2.05 11.47 11.18
N GLU A 310 2.62 12.28 12.08
CA GLU A 310 2.10 13.61 12.44
C GLU A 310 2.21 14.59 11.28
N LEU A 311 3.37 14.64 10.60
CA LEU A 311 3.59 15.52 9.46
C LEU A 311 2.68 15.16 8.28
N TRP A 312 2.50 13.87 7.98
CA TRP A 312 1.57 13.47 6.92
C TRP A 312 0.12 13.75 7.28
N ALA A 313 -0.28 13.56 8.54
CA ALA A 313 -1.62 13.96 9.00
C ALA A 313 -1.83 15.47 8.80
N LEU A 314 -0.86 16.30 9.21
CA LEU A 314 -0.91 17.74 9.04
C LEU A 314 -0.95 18.17 7.57
N ILE A 315 -0.10 17.57 6.72
CA ILE A 315 -0.05 17.84 5.27
C ILE A 315 -1.39 17.50 4.60
N LEU A 316 -1.96 16.35 4.94
CA LEU A 316 -3.22 15.87 4.39
C LEU A 316 -4.44 16.52 5.06
N ASN A 317 -4.24 17.40 6.05
CA ASN A 317 -5.27 17.99 6.90
C ASN A 317 -6.20 16.92 7.51
N ILE A 318 -5.61 15.80 7.94
CA ILE A 318 -6.33 14.75 8.64
C ILE A 318 -6.51 15.20 10.09
N SER A 319 -7.76 15.27 10.52
CA SER A 319 -8.12 15.37 11.92
C SER A 319 -8.69 14.03 12.41
N SER A 320 -8.60 13.82 13.72
CA SER A 320 -9.27 12.70 14.40
C SER A 320 -10.37 13.27 15.30
N GLN A 321 -11.25 14.09 14.74
CA GLN A 321 -12.34 14.65 15.53
C GLN A 321 -13.37 13.54 15.84
N PRO A 322 -14.16 13.68 16.91
CA PRO A 322 -15.21 12.70 17.24
C PRO A 322 -16.17 12.43 16.07
N GLU A 323 -16.44 13.43 15.24
CA GLU A 323 -17.28 13.32 14.04
C GLU A 323 -16.66 12.38 13.00
N ASP A 324 -15.34 12.43 12.82
CA ASP A 324 -14.61 11.57 11.87
C ASP A 324 -14.71 10.09 12.30
N ILE A 325 -14.62 9.83 13.61
CA ILE A 325 -14.75 8.48 14.19
C ILE A 325 -16.18 7.95 13.98
N LEU A 326 -17.19 8.78 14.26
CA LEU A 326 -18.60 8.40 14.04
C LEU A 326 -18.89 8.14 12.56
N TYR A 327 -18.31 8.94 11.67
CA TYR A 327 -18.45 8.76 10.24
C TYR A 327 -17.84 7.43 9.77
N TYR A 328 -16.65 7.09 10.27
CA TYR A 328 -16.03 5.80 9.99
C TYR A 328 -16.87 4.62 10.50
N GLU A 329 -17.42 4.68 11.72
CA GLU A 329 -18.29 3.62 12.24
C GLU A 329 -19.59 3.48 11.44
N GLN A 330 -20.11 4.58 10.89
CA GLN A 330 -21.22 4.54 9.94
C GLN A 330 -20.84 3.82 8.63
N LEU A 331 -19.68 4.14 8.05
CA LEU A 331 -19.17 3.47 6.85
C LEU A 331 -18.96 1.98 7.09
N LYS A 332 -18.36 1.61 8.21
CA LYS A 332 -18.22 0.22 8.65
C LYS A 332 -19.57 -0.48 8.76
N THR A 333 -20.57 0.16 9.37
CA THR A 333 -21.94 -0.37 9.41
C THR A 333 -22.50 -0.61 8.01
N ASN A 334 -22.24 0.31 7.07
CA ASN A 334 -22.64 0.12 5.68
C ASN A 334 -21.93 -1.05 5.00
N VAL A 335 -20.64 -1.27 5.31
CA VAL A 335 -19.88 -2.44 4.86
C VAL A 335 -20.51 -3.71 5.41
N ILE A 336 -20.85 -3.76 6.72
CA ILE A 336 -21.50 -4.94 7.32
C ILE A 336 -22.85 -5.23 6.63
N GLN A 337 -23.68 -4.22 6.42
CA GLN A 337 -25.04 -4.38 5.91
C GLN A 337 -25.13 -4.69 4.41
N HIS A 338 -24.17 -4.25 3.60
CA HIS A 338 -24.25 -4.32 2.15
C HIS A 338 -23.06 -5.08 1.57
N ASP A 339 -23.38 -6.01 0.68
CA ASP A 339 -22.43 -6.83 -0.05
C ASP A 339 -22.31 -6.28 -1.48
N LEU A 340 -21.12 -5.80 -1.84
CA LEU A 340 -20.83 -5.28 -3.17
C LEU A 340 -19.84 -6.18 -3.88
N LEU A 341 -19.98 -6.34 -5.20
CA LEU A 341 -19.02 -7.11 -6.01
C LEU A 341 -17.57 -6.61 -5.83
N VAL A 342 -17.41 -5.30 -5.64
CA VAL A 342 -16.11 -4.68 -5.43
C VAL A 342 -15.40 -5.17 -4.17
N ASP A 343 -16.13 -5.66 -3.16
CA ASP A 343 -15.55 -6.22 -1.94
C ASP A 343 -14.69 -7.44 -2.29
N SER A 344 -15.19 -8.36 -3.14
CA SER A 344 -14.44 -9.53 -3.59
C SER A 344 -13.20 -9.15 -4.41
N LEU A 345 -13.28 -8.06 -5.19
CA LEU A 345 -12.14 -7.56 -5.94
C LEU A 345 -11.08 -6.95 -5.01
N ILE A 346 -11.51 -6.20 -3.98
CA ILE A 346 -10.63 -5.66 -2.94
C ILE A 346 -9.94 -6.81 -2.19
N TYR A 347 -10.69 -7.85 -1.79
CA TYR A 347 -10.12 -9.04 -1.18
C TYR A 347 -9.05 -9.67 -2.06
N LYS A 348 -9.34 -9.83 -3.36
CA LYS A 348 -8.40 -10.46 -4.29
C LYS A 348 -7.14 -9.61 -4.47
N ASP A 349 -7.28 -8.30 -4.63
CA ASP A 349 -6.15 -7.40 -4.85
C ASP A 349 -5.23 -7.37 -3.63
N VAL A 350 -5.78 -7.21 -2.41
CA VAL A 350 -4.96 -7.21 -1.18
C VAL A 350 -4.24 -8.55 -1.00
N LYS A 351 -4.89 -9.69 -1.26
CA LYS A 351 -4.23 -11.01 -1.19
C LYS A 351 -3.07 -11.13 -2.18
N LEU A 352 -3.22 -10.60 -3.39
CA LEU A 352 -2.18 -10.65 -4.42
C LEU A 352 -1.03 -9.66 -4.16
N THR A 353 -1.29 -8.53 -3.52
CA THR A 353 -0.28 -7.45 -3.37
C THR A 353 0.33 -7.34 -1.99
N ALA A 354 -0.40 -7.66 -0.92
CA ALA A 354 0.00 -7.40 0.46
C ALA A 354 0.24 -8.68 1.27
N SER A 355 -0.58 -9.72 1.11
CA SER A 355 -0.46 -10.94 1.93
C SER A 355 0.82 -11.73 1.72
N ASN A 356 1.44 -11.60 0.54
CA ASN A 356 2.72 -12.25 0.20
C ASN A 356 3.90 -11.27 0.18
N ASP A 357 3.74 -10.05 0.71
CA ASP A 357 4.81 -9.07 0.78
C ASP A 357 5.35 -8.94 2.21
N ASP A 358 6.66 -9.07 2.34
CA ASP A 358 7.39 -9.06 3.62
C ASP A 358 7.17 -7.80 4.47
N TYR A 359 6.72 -6.69 3.86
CA TYR A 359 6.47 -5.42 4.56
C TYR A 359 4.99 -5.17 4.86
N TYR A 360 4.06 -5.72 4.07
CA TYR A 360 2.64 -5.34 4.13
C TYR A 360 1.73 -6.42 4.71
N PHE A 361 2.19 -7.66 4.87
CA PHE A 361 1.34 -8.76 5.34
C PHE A 361 0.70 -8.47 6.71
N VAL A 362 1.40 -7.76 7.60
CA VAL A 362 0.89 -7.37 8.93
C VAL A 362 -0.23 -6.31 8.88
N PHE A 363 -0.37 -5.61 7.76
CA PHE A 363 -1.38 -4.58 7.56
C PHE A 363 -2.58 -5.07 6.75
N GLU A 364 -2.65 -6.36 6.42
CA GLU A 364 -3.71 -6.94 5.62
C GLU A 364 -5.11 -6.58 6.15
N ASP A 365 -5.34 -6.74 7.45
CA ASP A 365 -6.61 -6.40 8.10
C ASP A 365 -6.95 -4.90 7.96
N TYR A 366 -5.96 -4.04 8.19
CA TYR A 366 -6.13 -2.58 8.06
C TYR A 366 -6.44 -2.17 6.62
N LEU A 367 -5.82 -2.81 5.62
CA LEU A 367 -6.09 -2.54 4.21
C LEU A 367 -7.56 -2.86 3.88
N TYR A 368 -8.11 -3.98 4.36
CA TYR A 368 -9.53 -4.27 4.19
C TYR A 368 -10.42 -3.24 4.85
N GLN A 369 -10.15 -2.91 6.12
CA GLN A 369 -10.94 -1.95 6.89
C GLN A 369 -11.00 -0.57 6.21
N VAL A 370 -9.87 -0.09 5.70
CA VAL A 370 -9.79 1.18 4.98
C VAL A 370 -10.48 1.10 3.61
N LEU A 371 -10.16 0.09 2.81
CA LEU A 371 -10.66 0.00 1.43
C LEU A 371 -12.16 -0.27 1.35
N LEU A 372 -12.67 -1.17 2.19
CA LEU A 372 -14.09 -1.48 2.23
C LEU A 372 -14.89 -0.25 2.70
N CYS A 373 -14.47 0.42 3.78
CA CYS A 373 -15.15 1.64 4.23
C CYS A 373 -15.09 2.75 3.18
N PHE A 374 -13.92 2.96 2.55
CA PHE A 374 -13.77 3.94 1.46
C PHE A 374 -14.71 3.66 0.28
N SER A 375 -14.91 2.39 -0.10
CA SER A 375 -15.84 2.02 -1.17
C SER A 375 -17.31 2.34 -0.86
N ARG A 376 -17.66 2.57 0.41
CA ARG A 376 -19.00 2.97 0.87
C ARG A 376 -19.15 4.48 1.06
N ASP A 377 -18.06 5.22 0.93
CA ASP A 377 -18.05 6.66 1.14
C ASP A 377 -18.66 7.38 -0.08
N THR A 378 -19.84 7.97 0.13
CA THR A 378 -20.55 8.73 -0.90
C THR A 378 -20.02 10.16 -1.05
N SER A 379 -19.25 10.69 -0.10
CA SER A 379 -18.59 11.99 -0.22
C SER A 379 -17.58 11.99 -1.38
N VAL A 380 -17.00 10.81 -1.68
CA VAL A 380 -16.14 10.62 -2.86
C VAL A 380 -16.86 10.98 -4.15
N LEU A 381 -18.19 10.81 -4.21
CA LEU A 381 -19.00 11.19 -5.38
C LEU A 381 -18.99 12.70 -5.62
N ALA A 382 -18.81 13.53 -4.58
CA ALA A 382 -18.73 14.98 -4.73
C ALA A 382 -17.53 15.42 -5.57
N HIS A 383 -16.45 14.64 -5.61
CA HIS A 383 -15.32 14.91 -6.51
C HIS A 383 -15.69 14.81 -7.99
N PHE A 384 -16.72 14.03 -8.33
CA PHE A 384 -17.23 13.92 -9.69
C PHE A 384 -18.07 15.14 -10.11
N ALA A 385 -18.48 16.01 -9.17
CA ALA A 385 -19.18 17.25 -9.51
C ALA A 385 -18.28 18.24 -10.29
N TYR A 386 -16.98 18.18 -10.05
CA TYR A 386 -15.98 19.02 -10.71
C TYR A 386 -15.13 18.24 -11.73
N ASN A 387 -15.32 16.91 -11.81
CA ASN A 387 -14.66 16.06 -12.78
C ASN A 387 -15.59 15.73 -13.97
N SER A 388 -15.00 15.10 -14.97
CA SER A 388 -15.63 14.69 -16.23
C SER A 388 -16.14 13.26 -16.20
N ALA A 389 -15.73 12.50 -15.19
CA ALA A 389 -16.17 11.13 -14.99
C ALA A 389 -17.60 11.10 -14.47
N SER A 390 -18.35 10.09 -14.88
CA SER A 390 -19.70 9.84 -14.39
C SER A 390 -19.67 8.54 -13.58
N PRO A 391 -19.92 8.60 -12.26
CA PRO A 391 -19.87 7.40 -11.45
C PRO A 391 -20.97 6.43 -11.91
N PRO A 392 -20.63 5.15 -12.16
CA PRO A 392 -21.61 4.14 -12.52
C PRO A 392 -22.61 3.96 -11.39
N LYS A 393 -23.91 3.91 -11.74
CA LYS A 393 -24.99 3.71 -10.77
C LYS A 393 -25.36 2.23 -10.73
N SER A 394 -25.40 1.66 -9.54
CA SER A 394 -26.00 0.37 -9.27
C SER A 394 -27.12 0.55 -8.24
N TYR A 395 -28.21 -0.20 -8.40
CA TYR A 395 -29.29 -0.24 -7.43
C TYR A 395 -29.12 -1.48 -6.57
N ILE A 396 -29.30 -1.34 -5.26
CA ILE A 396 -29.34 -2.48 -4.34
C ILE A 396 -30.56 -3.32 -4.74
N ARG A 397 -30.32 -4.59 -5.05
CA ARG A 397 -31.38 -5.57 -5.31
C ARG A 397 -31.84 -6.25 -4.03
#